data_AF-A0A972DLV8-F1
#
_entry.id   AF-A0A972DLV8-F1
#
_cell.length_a   1.000
_cell.length_b   1.000
_cell.length_c   1.000
_cell.angle_alpha   90.00
_cell.angle_beta   90.00
_cell.angle_gamma   90.00
#
_symmetry.space_group_name_H-M   'P 1'
#
loop_
_entity.id
_entity.type
_entity.pdbx_description
1 polymer ?
#
loop_
_entity_poly.entity_id
_entity_poly.type
_entity_poly.pdbx_seq_one_letter_code
_entity_poly.pdbx_strand_id
1 'polypeptide(L)'
;MKKPSASRRLLHRRPLARPKVEPLEPRLMLSANSSGLGSAAWDDLVTQTGLHVTVRGTAGQDTIEVAPGDSHRLTINGTSRDYAARAVERVTILAEPGDTVILHDTPGDDTLTAGPGQARLDAAGLTIEAGGWGTLIVHAGSGGVDQAHLNDSPGDDRLVSRPEMTELAGEGFLIRVESFAYVHGYARCGGDDLAELHGSAGDDLLVGRDSWSRLVGEGYANRAKFFRRVVAYAGGGSGVDHARLYDS
;
A
#
# COMPACT_ATOMS: atom_id res chain seq x y z
N MET A 1 -53.13 21.40 -94.96
CA MET A 1 -53.07 20.06 -95.58
C MET A 1 -52.75 19.01 -94.52
N LYS A 2 -53.54 17.93 -94.49
CA LYS A 2 -53.28 16.55 -93.99
C LYS A 2 -52.51 16.31 -92.68
N LYS A 3 -53.20 15.65 -91.73
CA LYS A 3 -52.60 14.82 -90.67
C LYS A 3 -51.76 13.68 -91.28
N PRO A 4 -50.79 13.15 -90.52
CA PRO A 4 -50.72 11.70 -90.36
C PRO A 4 -50.56 11.23 -88.90
N SER A 5 -50.91 9.97 -88.73
CA SER A 5 -51.01 9.14 -87.54
C SER A 5 -49.69 8.40 -87.25
N ALA A 6 -49.36 8.14 -85.98
CA ALA A 6 -48.65 6.96 -85.48
C ALA A 6 -48.55 7.05 -83.93
N SER A 7 -49.29 6.23 -83.17
CA SER A 7 -48.90 4.89 -82.69
C SER A 7 -47.74 4.83 -81.69
N ARG A 8 -48.13 4.83 -80.40
CA ARG A 8 -47.81 3.83 -79.37
C ARG A 8 -46.33 3.50 -79.08
N ARG A 9 -45.86 3.91 -77.90
CA ARG A 9 -45.13 3.03 -76.96
C ARG A 9 -45.18 3.62 -75.55
N LEU A 10 -45.91 2.96 -74.64
CA LEU A 10 -45.74 3.17 -73.20
C LEU A 10 -44.36 2.66 -72.81
N LEU A 11 -43.46 3.56 -72.43
CA LEU A 11 -42.27 3.22 -71.65
C LEU A 11 -42.60 3.50 -70.19
N HIS A 12 -42.83 2.45 -69.41
CA HIS A 12 -42.83 2.54 -67.96
C HIS A 12 -41.46 3.04 -67.49
N ARG A 13 -41.42 4.28 -66.99
CA ARG A 13 -40.28 4.76 -66.21
C ARG A 13 -40.29 4.02 -64.88
N ARG A 14 -39.34 3.11 -64.67
CA ARG A 14 -39.01 2.61 -63.33
C ARG A 14 -38.55 3.81 -62.48
N PRO A 15 -39.10 4.05 -61.28
CA PRO A 15 -38.53 5.05 -60.38
C PRO A 15 -37.16 4.55 -59.89
N LEU A 16 -36.16 5.44 -59.92
CA LEU A 16 -34.87 5.22 -59.25
C LEU A 16 -35.13 5.07 -57.75
N ALA A 17 -34.80 3.91 -57.19
CA ALA A 17 -34.79 3.71 -55.75
C ALA A 17 -33.74 4.64 -55.13
N ARG A 18 -34.15 5.50 -54.20
CA ARG A 18 -33.22 6.22 -53.33
C ARG A 18 -32.56 5.20 -52.40
N PRO A 19 -31.23 5.21 -52.19
CA PRO A 19 -30.63 4.37 -51.18
C PRO A 19 -31.22 4.76 -49.82
N LYS A 20 -31.79 3.79 -49.11
CA LYS A 20 -32.12 3.95 -47.70
C LYS A 20 -30.80 4.14 -46.96
N VAL A 21 -30.61 5.31 -46.35
CA VAL A 21 -29.61 5.47 -45.29
C VAL A 21 -30.20 4.75 -44.09
N GLU A 22 -29.67 3.57 -43.76
CA GLU A 22 -29.97 2.94 -42.47
C GLU A 22 -29.45 3.86 -41.36
N PRO A 23 -30.25 4.17 -40.33
CA PRO A 23 -29.70 4.80 -39.15
C PRO A 23 -28.68 3.83 -38.55
N LEU A 24 -27.46 4.32 -38.34
CA LEU A 24 -26.45 3.63 -37.56
C LEU A 24 -27.09 3.31 -36.20
N GLU A 25 -27.33 2.02 -35.92
CA GLU A 25 -27.72 1.63 -34.58
C GLU A 25 -26.64 2.15 -33.62
N PRO A 26 -27.01 2.73 -32.48
CA PRO A 26 -26.04 3.04 -31.46
C PRO A 26 -25.44 1.71 -31.01
N ARG A 27 -24.26 1.37 -31.55
CA ARG A 27 -23.41 0.33 -31.01
C ARG A 27 -23.26 0.66 -29.54
N LEU A 28 -23.80 -0.22 -28.68
CA LEU A 28 -23.48 -0.24 -27.26
C LEU A 28 -21.97 -0.05 -27.16
N MET A 29 -21.54 1.13 -26.71
CA MET A 29 -20.22 1.27 -26.15
C MET A 29 -20.23 0.36 -24.93
N LEU A 30 -19.51 -0.76 -25.06
CA LEU A 30 -19.04 -1.53 -23.95
C LEU A 30 -18.28 -0.56 -23.05
N SER A 31 -18.93 -0.04 -22.00
CA SER A 31 -18.23 0.70 -20.97
C SER A 31 -17.32 -0.30 -20.29
N ALA A 32 -16.04 -0.31 -20.67
CA ALA A 32 -14.99 -0.88 -19.85
C ALA A 32 -14.81 0.05 -18.64
N ASN A 33 -15.81 0.08 -17.75
CA ASN A 33 -15.56 0.50 -16.37
C ASN A 33 -14.86 -0.68 -15.70
N SER A 34 -13.55 -0.73 -15.83
CA SER A 34 -12.72 -1.53 -14.92
C SER A 34 -11.91 -0.62 -14.01
N SER A 35 -12.41 0.57 -13.68
CA SER A 35 -11.91 1.30 -12.52
C SER A 35 -12.16 0.43 -11.31
N GLY A 36 -11.12 0.05 -10.56
CA GLY A 36 -11.27 -0.75 -9.34
C GLY A 36 -12.09 -0.07 -8.23
N LEU A 37 -12.59 1.14 -8.48
CA LEU A 37 -13.48 1.90 -7.61
C LEU A 37 -14.97 1.49 -7.72
N GLY A 38 -15.32 0.58 -8.65
CA GLY A 38 -16.71 0.19 -8.86
C GLY A 38 -17.57 1.37 -9.33
N SER A 39 -18.57 1.76 -8.53
CA SER A 39 -19.43 2.92 -8.80
C SER A 39 -18.95 4.24 -8.19
N ALA A 40 -17.91 4.21 -7.34
CA ALA A 40 -17.38 5.41 -6.72
C ALA A 40 -16.54 6.22 -7.72
N ALA A 41 -16.64 7.55 -7.69
CA ALA A 41 -15.72 8.41 -8.41
C ALA A 41 -14.51 8.76 -7.53
N TRP A 42 -13.35 9.00 -8.15
CA TRP A 42 -12.14 9.39 -7.42
C TRP A 42 -12.36 10.60 -6.50
N ASP A 43 -13.08 11.60 -6.98
CA ASP A 43 -13.29 12.86 -6.25
C ASP A 43 -14.29 12.70 -5.08
N ASP A 44 -14.99 11.56 -4.99
CA ASP A 44 -15.79 11.18 -3.80
C ASP A 44 -14.91 10.57 -2.71
N LEU A 45 -13.81 9.92 -3.10
CA LEU A 45 -12.90 9.18 -2.21
C LEU A 45 -11.71 10.04 -1.75
N VAL A 46 -11.32 11.01 -2.56
CA VAL A 46 -10.13 11.82 -2.35
C VAL A 46 -10.48 13.29 -2.37
N THR A 47 -10.19 13.97 -1.26
CA THR A 47 -10.38 15.42 -1.12
C THR A 47 -9.05 16.08 -0.81
N GLN A 48 -8.77 17.23 -1.42
CA GLN A 48 -7.56 18.01 -1.15
C GLN A 48 -7.95 19.40 -0.63
N THR A 49 -7.43 19.77 0.55
CA THR A 49 -7.57 21.11 1.13
C THR A 49 -6.18 21.70 1.37
N GLY A 50 -5.80 22.69 0.57
CA GLY A 50 -4.44 23.22 0.58
C GLY A 50 -3.42 22.12 0.22
N LEU A 51 -2.44 21.91 1.11
CA LEU A 51 -1.39 20.90 0.96
C LEU A 51 -1.73 19.55 1.63
N HIS A 52 -2.99 19.36 2.05
CA HIS A 52 -3.44 18.15 2.73
C HIS A 52 -4.43 17.37 1.86
N VAL A 53 -4.09 16.12 1.57
CA VAL A 53 -4.96 15.15 0.89
C VAL A 53 -5.58 14.21 1.92
N THR A 54 -6.90 14.04 1.89
CA THR A 54 -7.62 13.02 2.66
C THR A 54 -8.14 11.95 1.70
N VAL A 55 -7.90 10.70 2.04
CA VAL A 55 -8.21 9.51 1.25
C VAL A 55 -9.12 8.59 2.05
N ARG A 56 -10.16 8.05 1.41
CA ARG A 56 -11.03 7.02 1.94
C ARG A 56 -11.12 5.85 0.96
N GLY A 57 -11.47 4.68 1.48
CA GLY A 57 -11.84 3.51 0.69
C GLY A 57 -13.22 3.62 0.04
N THR A 58 -13.56 2.65 -0.78
CA THR A 58 -14.93 2.38 -1.23
C THR A 58 -15.76 1.79 -0.08
N ALA A 59 -16.92 1.20 -0.37
CA ALA A 59 -17.72 0.47 0.63
C ALA A 59 -17.27 -1.00 0.80
N GLY A 60 -16.32 -1.45 0.00
CA GLY A 60 -15.76 -2.81 0.06
C GLY A 60 -14.44 -2.83 0.83
N GLN A 61 -13.75 -3.96 0.80
CA GLN A 61 -12.35 -4.00 1.23
C GLN A 61 -11.50 -3.32 0.17
N ASP A 62 -10.64 -2.41 0.61
CA ASP A 62 -9.82 -1.59 -0.26
C ASP A 62 -8.33 -1.87 -0.10
N THR A 63 -7.61 -1.65 -1.19
CA THR A 63 -6.16 -1.42 -1.15
C THR A 63 -5.90 0.03 -1.47
N ILE A 64 -5.34 0.75 -0.49
CA ILE A 64 -4.95 2.15 -0.61
C ILE A 64 -3.43 2.23 -0.54
N GLU A 65 -2.80 2.74 -1.59
CA GLU A 65 -1.34 2.82 -1.70
C GLU A 65 -0.88 4.26 -1.93
N VAL A 66 0.15 4.68 -1.19
CA VAL A 66 0.81 5.98 -1.36
C VAL A 66 2.29 5.75 -1.62
N ALA A 67 2.76 6.18 -2.80
CA ALA A 67 4.16 6.12 -3.18
C ALA A 67 4.71 7.54 -3.40
N PRO A 68 5.54 8.06 -2.48
CA PRO A 68 6.21 9.34 -2.62
C PRO A 68 7.24 9.34 -3.76
N GLY A 69 7.62 10.53 -4.25
CA GLY A 69 8.55 10.71 -5.37
C GLY A 69 8.51 12.14 -5.90
N ASP A 70 9.05 12.38 -7.11
CA ASP A 70 8.96 13.68 -7.81
C ASP A 70 7.50 14.13 -7.99
N SER A 71 6.60 13.15 -8.10
CA SER A 71 5.18 13.27 -7.82
C SER A 71 4.77 12.16 -6.86
N HIS A 72 3.88 12.46 -5.92
CA HIS A 72 3.28 11.44 -5.06
C HIS A 72 2.18 10.72 -5.83
N ARG A 73 2.31 9.40 -5.96
CA ARG A 73 1.27 8.56 -6.54
C ARG A 73 0.35 8.06 -5.45
N LEU A 74 -0.94 8.35 -5.59
CA LEU A 74 -2.00 7.74 -4.79
C LEU A 74 -2.72 6.72 -5.65
N THR A 75 -2.94 5.52 -5.11
CA THR A 75 -3.69 4.43 -5.76
C THR A 75 -4.78 3.92 -4.83
N ILE A 76 -5.99 3.74 -5.34
CA ILE A 76 -7.12 3.08 -4.66
C ILE A 76 -7.62 1.98 -5.59
N ASN A 77 -7.54 0.73 -5.14
CA ASN A 77 -7.95 -0.47 -5.89
C ASN A 77 -7.40 -0.48 -7.33
N GLY A 78 -6.11 -0.18 -7.49
CA GLY A 78 -5.42 -0.15 -8.79
C GLY A 78 -5.74 1.04 -9.69
N THR A 79 -6.63 1.96 -9.28
CA THR A 79 -6.83 3.24 -9.96
C THR A 79 -5.90 4.27 -9.33
N SER A 80 -5.14 5.04 -10.12
CA SER A 80 -4.12 5.96 -9.59
C SER A 80 -4.28 7.40 -10.07
N ARG A 81 -3.81 8.34 -9.26
CA ARG A 81 -3.51 9.73 -9.66
C ARG A 81 -2.18 10.19 -9.08
N ASP A 82 -1.47 11.01 -9.83
CA ASP A 82 -0.21 11.63 -9.42
C ASP A 82 -0.47 13.07 -8.93
N TYR A 83 0.13 13.43 -7.81
CA TYR A 83 0.12 14.77 -7.21
C TYR A 83 1.52 15.35 -7.27
N ALA A 84 1.67 16.60 -7.70
CA ALA A 84 2.97 17.26 -7.64
C ALA A 84 3.47 17.29 -6.19
N ALA A 85 4.73 16.90 -5.93
CA ALA A 85 5.26 16.79 -4.56
C ALA A 85 5.05 18.08 -3.75
N ARG A 86 5.37 19.24 -4.34
CA ARG A 86 5.15 20.57 -3.72
C ARG A 86 3.70 20.94 -3.40
N ALA A 87 2.72 20.17 -3.91
CA ALA A 87 1.31 20.43 -3.72
C ALA A 87 0.70 19.61 -2.58
N VAL A 88 1.45 18.69 -1.96
CA VAL A 88 0.98 17.82 -0.88
C VAL A 88 2.10 17.63 0.13
N GLU A 89 1.89 18.10 1.35
CA GLU A 89 2.79 17.90 2.50
C GLU A 89 2.20 16.93 3.52
N ARG A 90 0.90 16.62 3.42
CA ARG A 90 0.22 15.66 4.28
C ARG A 90 -0.76 14.79 3.49
N VAL A 91 -0.76 13.50 3.78
CA VAL A 91 -1.82 12.56 3.38
C VAL A 91 -2.45 11.96 4.64
N THR A 92 -3.78 11.94 4.73
CA THR A 92 -4.51 11.20 5.76
C THR A 92 -5.36 10.14 5.09
N ILE A 93 -5.11 8.87 5.43
CA ILE A 93 -5.85 7.70 4.95
C ILE A 93 -6.82 7.27 6.05
N LEU A 94 -8.09 7.22 5.70
CA LEU A 94 -9.18 6.76 6.57
C LEU A 94 -9.72 5.47 5.96
N ALA A 95 -9.04 4.37 6.30
CA ALA A 95 -9.39 3.02 5.90
C ALA A 95 -10.37 2.40 6.92
N GLU A 96 -10.88 1.21 6.59
CA GLU A 96 -11.78 0.42 7.43
C GLU A 96 -11.16 -0.95 7.79
N PRO A 97 -11.68 -1.63 8.83
CA PRO A 97 -11.19 -2.95 9.18
C PRO A 97 -11.30 -3.92 7.99
N GLY A 98 -10.20 -4.59 7.65
CA GLY A 98 -10.11 -5.45 6.48
C GLY A 98 -9.41 -4.80 5.27
N ASP A 99 -9.25 -3.48 5.27
CA ASP A 99 -8.49 -2.79 4.24
C ASP A 99 -6.98 -3.01 4.40
N THR A 100 -6.28 -2.87 3.28
CA THR A 100 -4.82 -2.88 3.20
C THR A 100 -4.32 -1.49 2.84
N VAL A 101 -3.42 -0.95 3.66
CA VAL A 101 -2.67 0.26 3.36
C VAL A 101 -1.23 -0.12 2.98
N ILE A 102 -0.76 0.40 1.84
CA ILE A 102 0.61 0.21 1.35
C ILE A 102 1.29 1.57 1.30
N LEU A 103 2.43 1.72 1.98
CA LEU A 103 3.21 2.95 1.98
C LEU A 103 4.61 2.67 1.42
N HIS A 104 5.17 3.63 0.70
CA HIS A 104 6.57 3.61 0.29
C HIS A 104 7.32 4.78 0.90
N ASP A 105 8.61 4.58 1.10
CA ASP A 105 9.59 5.58 1.53
C ASP A 105 9.89 6.61 0.43
N THR A 106 10.80 7.50 0.77
CA THR A 106 11.51 8.43 -0.09
C THR A 106 12.99 8.03 -0.12
N PRO A 107 13.82 8.62 -1.00
CA PRO A 107 15.26 8.36 -0.95
C PRO A 107 15.99 8.89 0.31
N GLY A 108 15.30 9.66 1.17
CA GLY A 108 15.84 10.20 2.41
C GLY A 108 15.57 9.29 3.62
N ASP A 109 16.08 9.69 4.79
CA ASP A 109 15.81 8.94 6.02
C ASP A 109 14.37 9.14 6.47
N ASP A 110 13.61 8.05 6.54
CA ASP A 110 12.20 8.05 6.87
C ASP A 110 11.92 7.30 8.18
N THR A 111 10.88 7.74 8.90
CA THR A 111 10.50 7.15 10.20
C THR A 111 9.04 6.72 10.20
N LEU A 112 8.82 5.43 10.41
CA LEU A 112 7.50 4.84 10.64
C LEU A 112 7.24 4.66 12.14
N THR A 113 6.06 5.08 12.60
CA THR A 113 5.47 4.60 13.85
C THR A 113 4.13 3.96 13.55
N ALA A 114 3.94 2.70 13.94
CA ALA A 114 2.73 1.94 13.68
C ALA A 114 2.27 1.13 14.91
N GLY A 115 0.97 0.96 15.06
CA GLY A 115 0.31 0.08 16.02
C GLY A 115 -1.05 -0.35 15.45
N PRO A 116 -1.87 -1.09 16.20
CA PRO A 116 -3.13 -1.63 15.68
C PRO A 116 -4.03 -0.55 15.07
N GLY A 117 -4.26 -0.63 13.75
CA GLY A 117 -5.12 0.28 13.01
C GLY A 117 -4.65 1.74 12.95
N GLN A 118 -3.41 2.05 13.30
CA GLN A 118 -2.86 3.42 13.24
C GLN A 118 -1.39 3.43 12.82
N ALA A 119 -1.05 4.32 11.89
CA ALA A 119 0.34 4.52 11.46
C ALA A 119 0.61 5.96 11.08
N ARG A 120 1.87 6.35 11.25
CA ARG A 120 2.44 7.61 10.79
C ARG A 120 3.80 7.33 10.14
N LEU A 121 3.94 7.69 8.87
CA LEU A 121 5.21 7.73 8.16
C LEU A 121 5.60 9.21 8.01
N ASP A 122 6.69 9.60 8.64
CA ASP A 122 7.34 10.87 8.41
C ASP A 122 8.42 10.66 7.35
N ALA A 123 8.14 11.11 6.13
CA ALA A 123 9.05 11.05 5.01
C ALA A 123 9.49 12.45 4.56
N ALA A 124 10.60 12.54 3.81
CA ALA A 124 11.15 13.84 3.41
C ALA A 124 10.12 14.74 2.68
N GLY A 125 9.62 15.76 3.39
CA GLY A 125 8.64 16.72 2.87
C GLY A 125 7.18 16.22 2.83
N LEU A 126 6.89 15.03 3.35
CA LEU A 126 5.57 14.43 3.35
C LEU A 126 5.30 13.64 4.64
N THR A 127 4.23 13.97 5.36
CA THR A 127 3.71 13.13 6.44
C THR A 127 2.50 12.34 5.95
N ILE A 128 2.51 11.02 6.14
CA ILE A 128 1.36 10.15 5.87
C ILE A 128 0.83 9.60 7.19
N GLU A 129 -0.45 9.82 7.47
CA GLU A 129 -1.16 9.24 8.61
C GLU A 129 -2.22 8.28 8.09
N ALA A 130 -2.24 7.04 8.58
CA ALA A 130 -3.19 6.02 8.14
C ALA A 130 -3.92 5.43 9.35
N GLY A 131 -5.24 5.43 9.32
CA GLY A 131 -6.11 4.90 10.38
C GLY A 131 -7.13 3.89 9.87
N GLY A 132 -7.56 2.99 10.77
CA GLY A 132 -8.70 2.09 10.59
C GLY A 132 -8.45 0.81 9.80
N TRP A 133 -7.29 0.66 9.18
CA TRP A 133 -6.90 -0.50 8.36
C TRP A 133 -6.77 -1.81 9.16
N GLY A 134 -6.88 -2.95 8.46
CA GLY A 134 -6.57 -4.28 8.99
C GLY A 134 -5.15 -4.75 8.67
N THR A 135 -4.60 -4.34 7.53
CA THR A 135 -3.21 -4.64 7.14
C THR A 135 -2.46 -3.38 6.75
N LEU A 136 -1.24 -3.22 7.25
CA LEU A 136 -0.29 -2.20 6.84
C LEU A 136 0.96 -2.86 6.26
N ILE A 137 1.35 -2.46 5.06
CA ILE A 137 2.62 -2.85 4.43
C ILE A 137 3.42 -1.57 4.15
N VAL A 138 4.68 -1.51 4.57
CA VAL A 138 5.56 -0.36 4.32
C VAL A 138 6.87 -0.82 3.69
N HIS A 139 7.24 -0.24 2.55
CA HIS A 139 8.47 -0.54 1.83
C HIS A 139 9.49 0.61 1.98
N ALA A 140 10.68 0.29 2.49
CA ALA A 140 11.84 1.18 2.62
C ALA A 140 12.90 0.86 1.56
N GLY A 141 12.52 0.96 0.28
CA GLY A 141 13.31 0.45 -0.85
C GLY A 141 13.99 1.52 -1.69
N SER A 142 13.78 2.80 -1.39
CA SER A 142 14.14 3.94 -2.25
C SER A 142 15.45 4.63 -1.83
N GLY A 143 16.00 4.31 -0.66
CA GLY A 143 17.23 4.89 -0.15
C GLY A 143 17.17 5.03 1.37
N GLY A 144 17.85 6.06 1.90
CA GLY A 144 17.76 6.39 3.32
C GLY A 144 18.35 5.36 4.30
N VAL A 145 18.36 5.76 5.57
CA VAL A 145 18.56 4.88 6.72
C VAL A 145 17.29 4.89 7.54
N ASP A 146 16.35 4.03 7.13
CA ASP A 146 14.98 4.09 7.65
C ASP A 146 14.79 3.36 8.98
N GLN A 147 13.85 3.88 9.76
CA GLN A 147 13.51 3.36 11.08
C GLN A 147 12.01 3.09 11.24
N ALA A 148 11.67 1.93 11.80
CA ALA A 148 10.30 1.56 12.16
C ALA A 148 10.13 1.33 13.66
N HIS A 149 9.04 1.86 14.22
CA HIS A 149 8.57 1.62 15.58
C HIS A 149 7.22 0.92 15.55
N LEU A 150 7.20 -0.36 15.90
CA LEU A 150 6.02 -1.23 15.85
C LEU A 150 5.51 -1.50 17.27
N ASN A 151 4.25 -1.19 17.51
CA ASN A 151 3.62 -1.27 18.84
C ASN A 151 2.58 -2.38 18.86
N ASP A 152 2.59 -3.16 19.94
CA ASP A 152 1.64 -4.23 20.22
C ASP A 152 0.21 -3.72 20.46
N SER A 153 -0.68 -4.69 20.61
CA SER A 153 -2.05 -4.53 21.05
C SER A 153 -2.19 -4.90 22.54
N PRO A 154 -3.39 -4.78 23.12
CA PRO A 154 -3.65 -5.36 24.44
C PRO A 154 -3.69 -6.90 24.48
N GLY A 155 -3.87 -7.55 23.32
CA GLY A 155 -3.95 -9.01 23.17
C GLY A 155 -2.58 -9.67 23.02
N ASP A 156 -2.56 -10.98 22.75
CA ASP A 156 -1.31 -11.71 22.50
C ASP A 156 -0.78 -11.38 21.10
N ASP A 157 0.43 -10.84 21.02
CA ASP A 157 1.06 -10.40 19.79
C ASP A 157 2.32 -11.21 19.44
N ARG A 158 2.55 -11.37 18.13
CA ARG A 158 3.75 -12.01 17.59
C ARG A 158 4.53 -11.05 16.72
N LEU A 159 5.79 -10.81 17.09
CA LEU A 159 6.78 -10.15 16.26
C LEU A 159 7.65 -11.22 15.59
N VAL A 160 7.73 -11.22 14.26
CA VAL A 160 8.67 -12.06 13.49
C VAL A 160 9.57 -11.15 12.68
N SER A 161 10.86 -11.17 12.97
CA SER A 161 11.83 -10.27 12.39
C SER A 161 12.92 -11.04 11.68
N ARG A 162 13.17 -10.68 10.41
CA ARG A 162 14.18 -11.24 9.51
C ARG A 162 15.03 -10.07 8.98
N PRO A 163 16.16 -10.35 8.30
CA PRO A 163 16.99 -9.28 7.75
C PRO A 163 16.24 -8.34 6.79
N GLU A 164 15.41 -8.88 5.91
CA GLU A 164 14.72 -8.12 4.85
C GLU A 164 13.33 -7.60 5.25
N MET A 165 12.74 -8.14 6.33
CA MET A 165 11.37 -7.80 6.71
C MET A 165 11.09 -8.06 8.20
N THR A 166 10.16 -7.31 8.75
CA THR A 166 9.60 -7.57 10.08
C THR A 166 8.08 -7.48 10.04
N GLU A 167 7.42 -8.45 10.68
CA GLU A 167 5.98 -8.51 10.86
C GLU A 167 5.64 -8.43 12.36
N LEU A 168 4.67 -7.59 12.71
CA LEU A 168 3.99 -7.60 14.01
C LEU A 168 2.51 -7.86 13.76
N ALA A 169 1.99 -8.94 14.36
CA ALA A 169 0.61 -9.36 14.15
C ALA A 169 -0.05 -9.78 15.47
N GLY A 170 -1.34 -9.48 15.56
CA GLY A 170 -2.22 -9.87 16.67
C GLY A 170 -3.66 -9.97 16.19
N GLU A 171 -4.60 -9.97 17.12
CA GLU A 171 -6.01 -10.03 16.77
C GLU A 171 -6.44 -8.79 15.96
N GLY A 172 -6.87 -9.01 14.72
CA GLY A 172 -7.45 -7.97 13.87
C GLY A 172 -6.46 -7.03 13.17
N PHE A 173 -5.15 -7.24 13.30
CA PHE A 173 -4.16 -6.42 12.57
C PHE A 173 -2.90 -7.19 12.14
N LEU A 174 -2.31 -6.73 11.05
CA LEU A 174 -0.96 -7.09 10.60
C LEU A 174 -0.20 -5.81 10.22
N ILE A 175 0.99 -5.62 10.77
CA ILE A 175 1.96 -4.64 10.30
C ILE A 175 3.13 -5.41 9.70
N ARG A 176 3.47 -5.11 8.45
CA ARG A 176 4.64 -5.63 7.75
C ARG A 176 5.49 -4.46 7.27
N VAL A 177 6.76 -4.49 7.62
CA VAL A 177 7.76 -3.51 7.15
C VAL A 177 8.87 -4.24 6.42
N GLU A 178 9.31 -3.70 5.29
CA GLU A 178 10.32 -4.31 4.42
C GLU A 178 11.47 -3.34 4.19
N SER A 179 12.71 -3.86 4.19
CA SER A 179 13.95 -3.13 3.89
C SER A 179 14.33 -1.99 4.86
N PHE A 180 13.67 -1.89 6.02
CA PHE A 180 14.07 -0.94 7.07
C PHE A 180 15.39 -1.34 7.72
N ALA A 181 16.34 -0.41 7.81
CA ALA A 181 17.63 -0.62 8.47
C ALA A 181 17.49 -0.87 9.99
N TYR A 182 16.51 -0.21 10.63
CA TYR A 182 16.25 -0.32 12.07
C TYR A 182 14.78 -0.61 12.36
N VAL A 183 14.48 -1.76 12.97
CA VAL A 183 13.13 -2.06 13.45
C VAL A 183 13.10 -2.22 14.96
N HIS A 184 12.20 -1.50 15.60
CA HIS A 184 11.91 -1.58 17.03
C HIS A 184 10.49 -2.12 17.25
N GLY A 185 10.38 -3.35 17.72
CA GLY A 185 9.13 -3.88 18.25
C GLY A 185 8.99 -3.57 19.74
N TYR A 186 7.79 -3.20 20.17
CA TYR A 186 7.45 -2.90 21.57
C TYR A 186 6.23 -3.72 22.01
N ALA A 187 6.39 -4.47 23.10
CA ALA A 187 5.32 -5.16 23.82
C ALA A 187 5.00 -4.42 25.13
N ARG A 188 4.12 -3.41 25.10
CA ARG A 188 3.84 -2.48 26.22
C ARG A 188 2.37 -2.47 26.65
N CYS A 189 1.48 -3.08 25.89
CA CYS A 189 0.05 -2.91 26.01
C CYS A 189 -0.69 -4.11 26.61
N GLY A 190 -0.05 -5.27 26.79
CA GLY A 190 -0.72 -6.42 27.38
C GLY A 190 -0.03 -7.75 27.08
N GLY A 191 -0.81 -8.76 26.67
CA GLY A 191 -0.37 -9.87 25.82
C GLY A 191 0.73 -10.83 26.29
N ASP A 192 0.56 -12.14 26.12
CA ASP A 192 1.67 -13.11 26.16
C ASP A 192 2.52 -13.05 24.89
N ASP A 193 3.22 -11.93 24.74
CA ASP A 193 3.86 -11.57 23.48
C ASP A 193 5.16 -12.35 23.24
N LEU A 194 5.32 -12.75 21.97
CA LEU A 194 6.48 -13.48 21.49
C LEU A 194 7.20 -12.68 20.39
N ALA A 195 8.50 -12.46 20.57
CA ALA A 195 9.37 -12.01 19.50
C ALA A 195 10.26 -13.14 18.99
N GLU A 196 10.31 -13.32 17.67
CA GLU A 196 11.24 -14.19 16.96
C GLU A 196 12.19 -13.33 16.13
N LEU A 197 13.48 -13.42 16.44
CA LEU A 197 14.55 -12.71 15.74
C LEU A 197 15.36 -13.71 14.92
N HIS A 198 15.33 -13.58 13.60
CA HIS A 198 16.06 -14.45 12.68
C HIS A 198 17.27 -13.70 12.12
N GLY A 199 18.43 -14.35 12.20
CA GLY A 199 19.68 -13.89 11.61
C GLY A 199 19.68 -13.98 10.10
N SER A 200 20.79 -13.56 9.53
CA SER A 200 21.14 -13.61 8.12
C SER A 200 21.95 -14.87 7.79
N ALA A 201 22.56 -14.91 6.61
CA ALA A 201 23.54 -15.94 6.25
C ALA A 201 24.99 -15.56 6.63
N GLY A 202 25.21 -14.29 6.99
CA GLY A 202 26.49 -13.71 7.40
C GLY A 202 26.67 -13.71 8.91
N ASP A 203 27.65 -12.95 9.39
CA ASP A 203 27.94 -12.86 10.84
C ASP A 203 26.87 -12.02 11.55
N ASP A 204 26.18 -12.61 12.53
CA ASP A 204 25.18 -11.89 13.33
C ASP A 204 25.54 -11.83 14.82
N LEU A 205 25.11 -10.75 15.47
CA LEU A 205 25.26 -10.56 16.91
C LEU A 205 23.89 -10.39 17.58
N LEU A 206 23.54 -11.36 18.42
CA LEU A 206 22.46 -11.22 19.40
C LEU A 206 22.98 -10.59 20.70
N VAL A 207 22.33 -9.54 21.16
CA VAL A 207 22.50 -8.96 22.50
C VAL A 207 21.18 -9.04 23.24
N GLY A 208 21.14 -9.81 24.33
CA GLY A 208 20.02 -9.88 25.26
C GLY A 208 20.31 -9.14 26.57
N ARG A 209 19.34 -8.35 27.03
CA ARG A 209 19.31 -7.66 28.33
C ARG A 209 17.96 -7.87 29.00
N ASP A 210 17.86 -7.46 30.26
CA ASP A 210 16.67 -7.47 31.11
C ASP A 210 15.36 -7.03 30.40
N SER A 211 15.42 -5.97 29.60
CA SER A 211 14.25 -5.29 29.04
C SER A 211 14.19 -5.29 27.51
N TRP A 212 15.22 -5.82 26.84
CA TRP A 212 15.26 -5.88 25.38
C TRP A 212 16.27 -6.88 24.85
N SER A 213 16.00 -7.37 23.65
CA SER A 213 16.94 -8.13 22.83
C SER A 213 17.13 -7.43 21.48
N ARG A 214 18.36 -7.43 20.97
CA ARG A 214 18.72 -6.89 19.66
C ARG A 214 19.48 -7.93 18.87
N LEU A 215 19.04 -8.21 17.65
CA LEU A 215 19.79 -8.95 16.66
C LEU A 215 20.27 -7.97 15.59
N VAL A 216 21.57 -7.99 15.29
CA VAL A 216 22.19 -7.08 14.32
C VAL A 216 23.11 -7.87 13.41
N GLY A 217 23.06 -7.56 12.14
CA GLY A 217 23.96 -8.06 11.10
C GLY A 217 24.29 -6.95 10.11
N GLU A 218 24.79 -7.35 8.93
CA GLU A 218 25.04 -6.40 7.85
C GLU A 218 23.73 -5.80 7.33
N GLY A 219 23.60 -4.47 7.38
CA GLY A 219 22.46 -3.75 6.82
C GLY A 219 21.18 -3.73 7.65
N TYR A 220 21.11 -4.45 8.78
CA TYR A 220 19.88 -4.50 9.59
C TYR A 220 20.15 -4.56 11.10
N ALA A 221 19.23 -3.99 11.88
CA ALA A 221 19.20 -4.10 13.33
C ALA A 221 17.77 -4.17 13.86
N ASN A 222 17.41 -5.36 14.35
CA ASN A 222 16.08 -5.66 14.86
C ASN A 222 16.10 -5.73 16.38
N ARG A 223 15.25 -4.94 17.03
CA ARG A 223 15.19 -4.87 18.50
C ARG A 223 13.78 -5.15 19.01
N ALA A 224 13.64 -6.23 19.76
CA ALA A 224 12.46 -6.57 20.52
C ALA A 224 12.58 -5.99 21.94
N LYS A 225 11.61 -5.16 22.36
CA LYS A 225 11.60 -4.50 23.68
C LYS A 225 10.36 -4.93 24.45
N PHE A 226 10.56 -5.30 25.72
CA PHE A 226 9.49 -5.63 26.66
C PHE A 226 8.66 -6.89 26.35
N PHE A 227 9.03 -7.67 25.34
CA PHE A 227 8.38 -8.96 25.05
C PHE A 227 8.59 -9.95 26.19
N ARG A 228 7.55 -10.71 26.55
CA ARG A 228 7.65 -11.76 27.60
C ARG A 228 8.61 -12.86 27.20
N ARG A 229 8.69 -13.17 25.90
CA ARG A 229 9.58 -14.18 25.36
C ARG A 229 10.23 -13.68 24.08
N VAL A 230 11.54 -13.89 23.99
CA VAL A 230 12.30 -13.68 22.76
C VAL A 230 12.97 -15.00 22.39
N VAL A 231 12.77 -15.45 21.15
CA VAL A 231 13.48 -16.57 20.55
C VAL A 231 14.36 -16.02 19.44
N ALA A 232 15.63 -16.39 19.42
CA ALA A 232 16.55 -15.99 18.37
C ALA A 232 17.02 -17.21 17.59
N TYR A 233 17.06 -17.09 16.26
CA TYR A 233 17.54 -18.10 15.34
C TYR A 233 18.72 -17.54 14.56
N ALA A 234 19.78 -18.32 14.39
CA ALA A 234 20.99 -17.93 13.66
C ALA A 234 20.75 -17.52 12.19
N GLY A 235 19.67 -17.97 11.54
CA GLY A 235 19.41 -17.65 10.12
C GLY A 235 20.04 -18.64 9.12
N GLY A 236 20.98 -19.48 9.58
CA GLY A 236 21.68 -20.46 8.75
C GLY A 236 22.87 -19.82 8.01
N GLY A 237 23.52 -20.54 7.10
CA GLY A 237 24.65 -19.99 6.33
C GLY A 237 26.03 -20.29 6.94
N SER A 238 27.05 -19.56 6.47
CA SER A 238 28.46 -19.78 6.84
C SER A 238 29.04 -18.73 7.79
N GLY A 239 28.23 -17.76 8.20
CA GLY A 239 28.62 -16.75 9.18
C GLY A 239 28.95 -17.33 10.55
N VAL A 240 29.71 -16.57 11.33
CA VAL A 240 30.04 -16.86 12.72
C VAL A 240 29.20 -15.97 13.62
N ASP A 241 28.17 -16.57 14.21
CA ASP A 241 27.25 -15.83 15.07
C ASP A 241 27.71 -15.78 16.52
N HIS A 242 27.40 -14.65 17.17
CA HIS A 242 27.64 -14.45 18.60
C HIS A 242 26.34 -14.12 19.33
N ALA A 243 26.20 -14.67 20.54
CA ALA A 243 25.16 -14.27 21.48
C ALA A 243 25.80 -13.77 22.77
N ARG A 244 25.39 -12.59 23.23
CA ARG A 244 25.79 -11.99 24.51
C ARG A 244 24.55 -11.73 25.35
N LEU A 245 24.48 -12.36 26.52
CA LEU A 245 23.39 -12.20 27.47
C LEU A 245 23.92 -11.50 28.71
N TYR A 246 23.24 -10.44 29.12
CA TYR A 246 23.58 -9.64 30.29
C TYR A 246 22.44 -9.68 31.31
N ASP A 247 22.81 -9.89 32.56
CA ASP A 247 21.92 -9.78 33.73
C ASP A 247 21.93 -8.35 34.30
N SER A 248 20.96 -8.04 35.17
CA SER A 248 20.79 -6.73 35.83
C SER A 248 21.70 -6.53 37.04
#